data_AF-A0A950QZN6-F1
#
_entry.id   AF-A0A950QZN6-F1
#
_cell.length_a   1.000
_cell.length_b   1.000
_cell.length_c   1.000
_cell.angle_alpha   90.00
_cell.angle_beta   90.00
_cell.angle_gamma   90.00
#
_symmetry.space_group_name_H-M   'P 1'
#
loop_
_entity.id
_entity.type
_entity.pdbx_description
1 polymer ?
#
loop_
_entity_poly.entity_id
_entity_poly.type
_entity_poly.pdbx_seq_one_letter_code
_entity_poly.pdbx_strand_id
1 'polypeptide(L)'
;MEGSGLSNAFRISSCGSVFSPQERERIREELVVAARADPRIGGAAHLGSAALALLDRWSDIDLALSLVPDADSNEVLLDWTTRLYRDYAAAATYDMRHGDIL
;
A
#
# COMPACT_ATOMS: atom_id res chain seq x y z
N MET A 1 -12.16 -33.81 44.31
CA MET A 1 -11.00 -33.13 43.73
C MET A 1 -11.13 -33.27 42.22
N GLU A 2 -11.93 -32.43 41.56
CA GLU A 2 -11.59 -31.04 41.15
C GLU A 2 -10.35 -31.02 40.26
N GLY A 3 -10.31 -30.48 39.03
CA GLY A 3 -11.26 -29.74 38.20
C GLY A 3 -10.74 -29.80 36.74
N SER A 4 -11.61 -29.84 35.72
CA SER A 4 -12.00 -28.68 34.89
C SER A 4 -10.85 -27.95 34.18
N GLY A 5 -10.93 -27.81 32.85
CA GLY A 5 -10.13 -26.80 32.14
C GLY A 5 -9.99 -27.00 30.63
N LEU A 6 -11.03 -26.62 29.91
CA LEU A 6 -11.06 -26.40 28.45
C LEU A 6 -9.87 -25.57 27.93
N SER A 7 -9.41 -25.85 26.72
CA SER A 7 -9.44 -24.95 25.55
C SER A 7 -8.39 -25.39 24.53
N ASN A 8 -8.81 -25.99 23.42
CA ASN A 8 -9.04 -25.25 22.17
C ASN A 8 -7.91 -24.25 21.87
N ALA A 9 -6.73 -24.77 21.53
CA ALA A 9 -5.75 -23.99 20.80
C ALA A 9 -6.30 -23.75 19.39
N PHE A 10 -7.12 -22.70 19.28
CA PHE A 10 -7.46 -22.09 18.01
C PHE A 10 -6.13 -21.76 17.34
N ARG A 11 -5.71 -22.58 16.38
CA ARG A 11 -4.72 -22.17 15.39
C ARG A 11 -5.38 -21.02 14.66
N ILE A 12 -5.07 -19.79 15.11
CA ILE A 12 -5.13 -18.64 14.23
C ILE A 12 -4.11 -18.98 13.15
N SER A 13 -4.57 -19.59 12.05
CA SER A 13 -3.90 -19.50 10.77
C SER A 13 -3.46 -18.05 10.65
N SER A 14 -2.15 -17.80 10.57
CA SER A 14 -1.60 -16.45 10.57
C SER A 14 -2.26 -15.64 9.45
N CYS A 15 -3.29 -14.88 9.80
CA CYS A 15 -3.72 -13.73 9.03
C CYS A 15 -2.45 -12.88 8.90
N GLY A 16 -2.01 -12.64 7.67
CA GLY A 16 -0.67 -12.18 7.33
C GLY A 16 -0.17 -11.07 8.26
N SER A 17 1.11 -11.12 8.62
CA SER A 17 1.72 -10.11 9.48
C SER A 17 1.49 -8.72 8.89
N VAL A 18 0.79 -7.86 9.63
CA VAL A 18 0.66 -6.44 9.30
C VAL A 18 2.05 -5.81 9.40
N PHE A 19 2.43 -5.00 8.40
CA PHE A 19 3.67 -4.23 8.43
C PHE A 19 3.78 -3.40 9.72
N SER A 20 4.98 -3.33 10.29
CA SER A 20 5.29 -2.37 11.34
C SER A 20 5.19 -0.92 10.82
N PRO A 21 4.97 0.07 11.69
CA PRO A 21 5.01 1.48 11.30
C PRO A 21 6.31 1.87 10.57
N GLN A 22 7.46 1.33 11.00
CA GLN A 22 8.76 1.59 10.39
C GLN A 22 8.89 0.99 9.00
N GLU A 23 8.41 -0.23 8.79
CA GLU A 23 8.37 -0.84 7.46
C GLU A 23 7.47 -0.05 6.51
N ARG A 24 6.30 0.41 6.98
CA ARG A 24 5.42 1.27 6.17
C ARG A 24 6.07 2.60 5.80
N GLU A 25 6.78 3.24 6.73
CA GLU A 25 7.51 4.48 6.44
C GLU A 25 8.57 4.24 5.36
N ARG A 26 9.37 3.19 5.54
CA ARG A 26 10.39 2.81 4.56
C ARG A 26 9.79 2.55 3.18
N ILE A 27 8.71 1.78 3.10
CA ILE A 27 8.02 1.49 1.83
C ILE A 27 7.53 2.79 1.19
N ARG A 28 6.95 3.70 1.99
CA ARG A 28 6.49 5.00 1.50
C ARG A 28 7.63 5.82 0.90
N GLU A 29 8.78 5.89 1.59
CA GLU A 29 9.97 6.57 1.09
C GLU A 29 10.47 5.94 -0.22
N GLU A 30 10.54 4.62 -0.30
CA GLU A 30 10.93 3.89 -1.51
C GLU A 30 9.97 4.15 -2.68
N LEU A 31 8.66 4.22 -2.43
CA LEU A 31 7.66 4.58 -3.44
C LEU A 31 7.79 6.03 -3.92
N VAL A 32 8.15 6.96 -3.04
CA VAL A 32 8.43 8.35 -3.43
C VAL A 32 9.70 8.43 -4.28
N VAL A 33 10.75 7.69 -3.94
CA VAL A 33 11.97 7.59 -4.75
C VAL A 33 11.65 7.01 -6.13
N ALA A 34 10.85 5.95 -6.17
CA ALA A 34 10.33 5.36 -7.40
C ALA A 34 9.55 6.36 -8.27
N ALA A 35 8.65 7.16 -7.66
CA ALA A 35 7.88 8.18 -8.36
C ALA A 35 8.79 9.25 -8.98
N ARG A 36 9.84 9.67 -8.26
CA ARG A 36 10.82 10.65 -8.76
C ARG A 36 11.65 10.14 -9.93
N ALA A 37 11.85 8.82 -10.01
CA ALA A 37 12.65 8.19 -11.05
C ALA A 37 11.84 7.80 -12.29
N ASP A 38 10.51 7.74 -12.20
CA ASP A 38 9.63 7.38 -13.31
C ASP A 38 9.26 8.65 -14.12
N PRO A 39 9.76 8.81 -15.36
CA PRO A 39 9.53 10.02 -16.16
C PRO A 39 8.07 10.21 -16.58
N ARG A 40 7.22 9.19 -16.42
CA ARG A 40 5.78 9.24 -16.71
C ARG A 40 5.01 9.95 -15.60
N ILE A 41 5.62 10.14 -14.42
CA ILE A 41 5.00 10.75 -13.25
C ILE A 41 5.36 12.24 -13.18
N GLY A 42 4.35 13.11 -13.25
CA GLY A 42 4.48 14.56 -13.10
C GLY A 42 4.48 15.03 -11.64
N GLY A 43 3.97 14.21 -10.73
CA GLY A 43 3.89 14.53 -9.31
C GLY A 43 3.37 13.36 -8.47
N ALA A 44 3.65 13.41 -7.17
CA ALA A 44 3.18 12.41 -6.20
C ALA A 44 2.73 13.10 -4.91
N ALA A 45 1.67 12.58 -4.29
CA ALA A 45 1.14 13.09 -3.03
C ALA A 45 0.75 11.95 -2.08
N HIS A 46 1.07 12.10 -0.80
CA HIS A 46 0.51 11.25 0.24
C HIS A 46 -0.96 11.58 0.44
N LEU A 47 -1.77 10.54 0.58
CA LEU A 47 -3.19 10.65 0.90
C LEU A 47 -3.46 9.97 2.25
N GLY A 48 -4.74 9.95 2.65
CA GLY A 48 -5.20 9.22 3.83
C GLY A 48 -4.56 9.69 5.14
N SER A 49 -4.36 8.75 6.06
CA SER A 49 -3.81 9.05 7.40
C SER A 49 -2.40 9.62 7.37
N ALA A 50 -1.61 9.30 6.33
CA ALA A 50 -0.28 9.85 6.12
C ALA A 50 -0.32 11.36 5.82
N ALA A 51 -1.34 11.85 5.11
CA ALA A 51 -1.46 13.27 4.77
C ALA A 51 -1.66 14.17 6.00
N LEU A 52 -2.21 13.62 7.10
CA LEU A 52 -2.46 14.32 8.36
C LEU A 52 -1.47 13.94 9.47
N ALA A 53 -0.48 13.11 9.18
CA ALA A 53 0.41 12.50 10.17
C ALA A 53 -0.34 11.76 11.31
N LEU A 54 -1.50 11.16 10.99
CA LEU A 54 -2.37 10.42 11.93
C LEU A 54 -2.22 8.90 11.74
N LEU A 55 -0.99 8.43 11.58
CA LEU A 55 -0.69 7.02 11.32
C LEU A 55 -0.86 6.17 12.58
N ASP A 56 -1.47 5.00 12.43
CA ASP A 56 -1.58 3.99 13.48
C ASP A 56 -1.11 2.61 12.99
N ARG A 57 -1.35 1.58 13.80
CA ARG A 57 -0.93 0.21 13.48
C ARG A 57 -1.72 -0.42 12.32
N TRP A 58 -2.88 0.12 11.97
CA TRP A 58 -3.79 -0.39 10.95
C TRP A 58 -3.82 0.45 9.68
N SER A 59 -3.10 1.56 9.66
CA SER A 59 -3.03 2.46 8.51
C SER A 59 -2.42 1.77 7.28
N ASP A 60 -3.09 1.94 6.16
CA ASP A 60 -2.60 1.58 4.83
C ASP A 60 -1.59 2.64 4.31
N ILE A 61 -1.09 2.43 3.09
CA ILE A 61 -0.26 3.41 2.36
C ILE A 61 -1.08 3.94 1.18
N ASP A 62 -1.50 5.19 1.27
CA ASP A 62 -2.19 5.87 0.18
C ASP A 62 -1.24 6.83 -0.56
N LEU A 63 -1.09 6.63 -1.87
CA LEU A 63 -0.26 7.45 -2.75
C LEU A 63 -1.04 7.82 -4.01
N ALA A 64 -1.13 9.12 -4.29
CA ALA A 64 -1.62 9.61 -5.57
C ALA A 64 -0.44 9.95 -6.48
N LEU A 65 -0.55 9.55 -7.75
CA LEU A 65 0.41 9.89 -8.80
C LEU A 65 -0.32 10.70 -9.88
N SER A 66 0.21 11.86 -10.23
CA SER A 66 -0.21 12.56 -11.44
C SER A 66 0.69 12.14 -12.60
N LEU A 67 0.07 11.86 -13.74
CA LEU A 67 0.78 11.48 -14.95
C LEU A 67 1.08 12.72 -15.80
N VAL A 68 2.18 12.68 -16.54
CA VAL A 68 2.42 13.66 -17.61
C VAL A 68 1.40 13.45 -18.75
N PRO A 69 1.09 14.47 -19.57
CA PRO A 69 -0.03 14.41 -20.51
C PRO A 69 -0.04 13.23 -21.49
N ASP A 70 1.14 12.79 -21.93
CA ASP A 70 1.28 11.74 -22.96
C ASP A 70 1.54 10.33 -22.39
N ALA A 71 1.51 10.17 -21.07
CA ALA A 71 1.75 8.87 -20.45
C ALA A 71 0.53 7.94 -20.58
N ASP A 72 0.75 6.68 -20.95
CA ASP A 72 -0.30 5.66 -20.94
C ASP A 72 -0.62 5.24 -19.50
N SER A 73 -1.78 5.69 -19.02
CA SER A 73 -2.26 5.38 -17.67
C SER A 73 -2.43 3.87 -17.39
N ASN A 74 -2.71 3.04 -18.40
CA ASN A 74 -2.84 1.59 -18.21
C ASN A 74 -1.48 0.94 -18.03
N GLU A 75 -0.50 1.35 -18.83
CA GLU A 75 0.88 0.85 -18.73
C GLU A 75 1.49 1.24 -17.38
N VAL A 76 1.35 2.51 -16.99
CA VAL A 76 1.84 3.01 -15.69
C VAL A 76 1.17 2.25 -14.55
N LEU A 77 -0.15 2.05 -14.60
CA LEU A 77 -0.87 1.31 -13.58
C LEU A 77 -0.37 -0.13 -13.45
N LEU A 78 -0.24 -0.84 -14.57
CA LEU A 78 0.23 -2.23 -14.57
C LEU A 78 1.64 -2.35 -13.99
N ASP A 79 2.55 -1.46 -14.37
CA ASP A 79 3.92 -1.45 -13.85
C ASP A 79 3.98 -1.19 -12.35
N TRP A 80 3.22 -0.21 -11.88
CA TRP A 80 3.17 0.16 -10.47
C TRP A 80 2.52 -0.93 -9.62
N THR A 81 1.41 -1.50 -10.06
CA THR A 81 0.77 -2.65 -9.40
C THR A 81 1.71 -3.86 -9.38
N THR A 82 2.40 -4.15 -10.48
CA THR A 82 3.39 -5.24 -10.54
C THR A 82 4.54 -5.01 -9.56
N ARG A 83 5.05 -3.78 -9.46
CA ARG A 83 6.07 -3.40 -8.47
C ARG A 83 5.58 -3.64 -7.05
N LEU A 84 4.37 -3.22 -6.70
CA LEU A 84 3.80 -3.37 -5.35
C LEU A 84 3.72 -4.84 -4.93
N TYR A 85 3.29 -5.72 -5.83
CA TYR A 85 3.27 -7.15 -5.55
C TYR A 85 4.66 -7.77 -5.51
N ARG A 86 5.54 -7.45 -6.46
CA ARG A 86 6.89 -8.03 -6.55
C ARG A 86 7.77 -7.65 -5.37
N ASP A 87 7.80 -6.37 -5.01
CA ASP A 87 8.79 -5.82 -4.08
C ASP A 87 8.29 -5.85 -2.62
N TYR A 88 6.98 -5.79 -2.41
CA TYR A 88 6.39 -5.64 -1.08
C TYR A 88 5.37 -6.71 -0.71
N ALA A 89 5.05 -7.65 -1.60
CA ALA A 89 4.03 -8.68 -1.36
C ALA A 89 2.71 -8.08 -0.84
N ALA A 90 2.30 -6.93 -1.39
CA ALA A 90 1.10 -6.23 -0.98
C ALA A 90 -0.10 -7.20 -0.93
N ALA A 91 -0.76 -7.28 0.23
CA ALA A 91 -1.85 -8.23 0.44
C ALA A 91 -3.06 -7.92 -0.47
N ALA A 92 -3.29 -6.63 -0.73
CA ALA A 92 -4.25 -6.12 -1.69
C ALA A 92 -3.78 -4.74 -2.18
N THR A 93 -4.02 -4.44 -3.46
CA THR A 93 -3.92 -3.08 -4.01
C THR A 93 -5.32 -2.64 -4.45
N TYR A 94 -5.61 -1.35 -4.34
CA TYR A 94 -6.85 -0.78 -4.83
C TYR A 94 -6.54 0.46 -5.67
N ASP A 95 -6.81 0.35 -6.97
CA ASP A 95 -6.49 1.38 -7.93
C ASP A 95 -7.71 2.29 -8.17
N MET A 96 -7.53 3.60 -7.97
CA MET A 96 -8.54 4.60 -8.28
C MET A 96 -8.07 5.53 -9.39
N ARG A 97 -8.92 5.75 -10.39
CA ARG A 97 -8.71 6.76 -11.42
C ARG A 97 -9.57 7.98 -11.14
N HIS A 98 -8.98 9.16 -11.27
CA HIS A 98 -9.71 10.42 -11.30
C HIS A 98 -9.60 11.01 -12.72
N GLY A 99 -10.74 11.17 -13.40
CA GLY A 99 -10.84 11.63 -14.79
C GLY A 99 -12.20 11.26 -15.39
N ASP A 100 -12.46 11.64 -16.64
CA ASP A 100 -13.70 11.27 -17.32
C ASP A 100 -13.81 9.75 -17.39
N ILE A 101 -14.85 9.22 -16.74
CA ILE A 101 -15.27 7.83 -16.88
C ILE A 101 -16.00 7.78 -18.23
N LEU A 102 -15.25 7.47 -19.30
CA LEU A 102 -15.85 7.15 -20.60
C LEU A 102 -16.68 5.86 -20.50
#